data_AF-A0A2K8U3Z3-F1
#
_entry.id   AF-A0A2K8U3Z3-F1
#
_cell.length_a   1.000
_cell.length_b   1.000
_cell.length_c   1.000
_cell.angle_alpha   90.00
_cell.angle_beta   90.00
_cell.angle_gamma   90.00
#
_symmetry.space_group_name_H-M   'P 1'
#
loop_
_entity.id
_entity.type
_entity.pdbx_description
1 polymer ?
#
loop_
_entity_poly.entity_id
_entity_poly.type
_entity_poly.pdbx_seq_one_letter_code
_entity_poly.pdbx_strand_id
1 'polypeptide(L)'
;MLAPNSLPALLALALSLAGFLLPSAALTAPGCRQDDQVRVWTAPLRPRPGAGLTVIAVATDAALDQVQVTDPAGGRATLRTAATGGPPWGLTGRVAGPRSGTYRIEALRGGRVAACAEVQVGGGEAPRGGGDWDLATTALYSAWVERLFDAPPEQSMSFDSLGPVLRNPERNFLYDFLGAGEDGRLNAEPDCADLPYYLRAYFAWKLGLPIAYRQCSRGSSASPPRCQGPAIDSALAGSPAAAAEFRGVTRRLMDSVHSGSARTALSDESTDLYPVPLTRAALWPGTVYADPYGHVLVLVKWIAQRPGQPGLLFAVDAQPDNSVARKRFWEGTFLFAATPSAGPGFKAFRPLVRTGGAPRELSNAALGGGTGLPPASQEQARLTPADFYARMERLINPQGLEPAAAYQATLDALMEQLETRVDSVAKGEAYMRAHPGTTIPMPSGPAIFETTGPWEDFATPSRDMRLLIALNVLAGLPERIRRYPDLYVLRGERPAEAAAGIERLHAGRLDQQFVTYTRSDGALERLSLRDIYARRAGLEVAYNPNDCVERRWGAAPDTADYVSCRRQAPADQRARMQEYRPWFHEARRPPR
;
A
#
# COMPACT_ATOMS: atom_id res chain seq x y z
N MET A 1 8.69 -84.59 -63.67
CA MET A 1 8.80 -83.22 -63.11
C MET A 1 8.38 -83.28 -61.66
N LEU A 2 9.30 -82.86 -60.78
CA LEU A 2 9.15 -82.47 -59.38
C LEU A 2 8.35 -83.40 -58.46
N ALA A 3 9.14 -84.20 -57.73
CA ALA A 3 8.85 -84.72 -56.41
C ALA A 3 9.28 -83.67 -55.34
N PRO A 4 9.11 -83.88 -54.02
CA PRO A 4 8.13 -84.75 -53.34
C PRO A 4 7.62 -84.20 -51.97
N ASN A 5 6.81 -85.02 -51.26
CA ASN A 5 6.89 -85.34 -49.80
C ASN A 5 6.64 -84.23 -48.74
N SER A 6 6.11 -84.45 -47.52
CA SER A 6 5.58 -85.60 -46.77
C SER A 6 4.90 -85.07 -45.48
N LEU A 7 3.88 -85.80 -45.01
CA LEU A 7 3.29 -85.91 -43.66
C LEU A 7 4.36 -86.07 -42.51
N PRO A 8 4.00 -86.22 -41.21
CA PRO A 8 2.94 -85.65 -40.32
C PRO A 8 3.42 -85.39 -38.85
N ALA A 9 2.45 -85.15 -37.94
CA ALA A 9 2.39 -85.64 -36.53
C ALA A 9 3.21 -84.89 -35.44
N LEU A 10 2.54 -84.20 -34.50
CA LEU A 10 2.12 -84.65 -33.14
C LEU A 10 3.14 -84.29 -32.05
N LEU A 11 2.75 -83.44 -31.09
CA LEU A 11 2.61 -83.74 -29.64
C LEU A 11 2.67 -82.48 -28.76
N ALA A 12 1.88 -82.55 -27.70
CA ALA A 12 1.68 -81.60 -26.62
C ALA A 12 2.95 -81.18 -25.85
N LEU A 13 2.93 -79.96 -25.28
CA LEU A 13 3.40 -79.74 -23.90
C LEU A 13 2.84 -78.45 -23.30
N ALA A 14 2.30 -78.57 -22.09
CA ALA A 14 1.86 -77.46 -21.24
C ALA A 14 3.06 -76.74 -20.60
N LEU A 15 3.05 -75.39 -20.56
CA LEU A 15 3.93 -74.61 -19.70
C LEU A 15 3.28 -73.29 -19.24
N SER A 16 2.93 -73.27 -17.95
CA SER A 16 3.15 -72.19 -16.97
C SER A 16 3.20 -70.73 -17.47
N LEU A 17 2.10 -69.98 -17.23
CA LEU A 17 2.15 -68.51 -17.12
C LEU A 17 2.80 -68.11 -15.80
N ALA A 18 4.10 -67.83 -15.84
CA ALA A 18 4.77 -67.02 -14.82
C ALA A 18 4.54 -65.55 -15.16
N GLY A 19 3.71 -64.87 -14.35
CA GLY A 19 3.55 -63.43 -14.42
C GLY A 19 4.85 -62.72 -14.06
N PHE A 20 5.54 -62.18 -15.07
CA PHE A 20 6.59 -61.20 -14.86
C PHE A 20 5.94 -59.88 -14.40
N LEU A 21 6.01 -59.64 -13.08
CA LEU A 21 5.91 -58.31 -12.51
C LEU A 21 7.06 -57.48 -13.08
N LEU A 22 6.78 -56.69 -14.12
CA LEU A 22 7.64 -55.58 -14.50
C LEU A 22 7.69 -54.65 -13.28
N PRO A 23 8.89 -54.31 -12.75
CA PRO A 23 8.97 -53.26 -11.74
C PRO A 23 8.39 -52.01 -12.39
N SER A 24 7.37 -51.43 -11.75
CA SER A 24 6.88 -50.10 -12.09
C SER A 24 8.12 -49.22 -12.23
N ALA A 25 8.39 -48.76 -13.45
CA ALA A 25 9.38 -47.73 -13.67
C ALA A 25 9.02 -46.61 -12.70
N ALA A 26 9.84 -46.45 -11.65
CA ALA A 26 9.79 -45.29 -10.80
C ALA A 26 9.95 -44.13 -11.77
N LEU A 27 8.85 -43.44 -12.06
CA LEU A 27 8.86 -42.13 -12.68
C LEU A 27 9.80 -41.33 -11.79
N THR A 28 11.03 -41.17 -12.27
CA THR A 28 12.01 -40.27 -11.69
C THR A 28 11.28 -38.96 -11.52
N ALA A 29 10.98 -38.61 -10.27
CA ALA A 29 10.24 -37.39 -10.00
C ALA A 29 10.98 -36.27 -10.71
N PRO A 30 10.31 -35.45 -11.56
CA PRO A 30 10.99 -34.36 -12.24
C PRO A 30 11.77 -33.57 -11.20
N GLY A 31 13.05 -33.33 -11.49
CA GLY A 31 13.98 -32.71 -10.56
C GLY A 31 13.36 -31.44 -9.97
N CYS A 32 13.50 -31.26 -8.67
CA CYS A 32 12.95 -30.11 -7.97
C CYS A 32 13.59 -28.84 -8.53
N ARG A 33 12.81 -27.98 -9.19
CA ARG A 33 13.27 -26.75 -9.84
C ARG A 33 12.50 -25.56 -9.32
N GLN A 34 13.23 -24.48 -9.08
CA GLN A 34 12.69 -23.14 -8.85
C GLN A 34 12.78 -22.34 -10.14
N ASP A 35 11.81 -21.47 -10.38
CA ASP A 35 11.85 -20.46 -11.44
C ASP A 35 12.04 -19.07 -10.78
N ASP A 36 12.43 -18.07 -11.55
CA ASP A 36 12.44 -16.68 -11.12
C ASP A 36 11.04 -16.08 -11.10
N GLN A 37 10.13 -16.57 -11.95
CA GLN A 37 8.73 -16.13 -11.98
C GLN A 37 7.88 -16.81 -10.91
N VAL A 38 8.21 -18.04 -10.52
CA VAL A 38 7.51 -18.80 -9.49
C VAL A 38 8.52 -19.38 -8.51
N ARG A 39 8.47 -18.95 -7.25
CA ARG A 39 9.40 -19.39 -6.22
C ARG A 39 8.72 -19.80 -4.93
N VAL A 40 9.20 -20.89 -4.32
CA VAL A 40 8.79 -21.38 -3.00
C VAL A 40 9.86 -21.06 -1.96
N TRP A 41 9.44 -20.45 -0.86
CA TRP A 41 10.24 -20.03 0.27
C TRP A 41 9.75 -20.69 1.55
N THR A 42 10.63 -20.74 2.57
CA THR A 42 10.29 -21.29 3.87
C THR A 42 10.81 -20.39 5.01
N ALA A 43 10.13 -20.46 6.15
CA ALA A 43 10.53 -19.77 7.38
C ALA A 43 10.26 -20.68 8.60
N PRO A 44 11.10 -20.64 9.67
CA PRO A 44 12.27 -19.77 9.84
C PRO A 44 13.49 -20.24 9.03
N LEU A 45 14.57 -19.46 9.07
CA LEU A 45 15.86 -19.76 8.41
C LEU A 45 16.42 -21.12 8.80
N ARG A 46 16.24 -21.54 10.07
CA ARG A 46 16.69 -22.84 10.57
C ARG A 46 15.48 -23.62 11.11
N PRO A 47 14.74 -24.35 10.25
CA PRO A 47 13.59 -25.12 10.67
C PRO A 47 13.96 -26.20 11.70
N ARG A 48 13.31 -26.18 12.86
CA ARG A 48 13.54 -27.16 13.93
C ARG A 48 12.40 -28.17 14.01
N PRO A 49 12.68 -29.45 14.36
CA PRO A 49 11.63 -30.43 14.57
C PRO A 49 10.63 -29.96 15.64
N GLY A 50 9.35 -30.17 15.42
CA GLY A 50 8.27 -29.73 16.32
C GLY A 50 7.92 -28.25 16.23
N ALA A 51 8.82 -27.38 15.73
CA ALA A 51 8.52 -25.96 15.50
C ALA A 51 7.88 -25.78 14.12
N GLY A 52 6.74 -25.09 14.05
CA GLY A 52 5.99 -24.99 12.80
C GLY A 52 6.79 -24.33 11.66
N LEU A 53 6.67 -24.89 10.46
CA LEU A 53 7.35 -24.46 9.23
C LEU A 53 6.37 -23.70 8.35
N THR A 54 6.63 -22.42 8.12
CA THR A 54 5.85 -21.59 7.19
C THR A 54 6.35 -21.80 5.78
N VAL A 55 5.43 -21.97 4.84
CA VAL A 55 5.68 -22.13 3.41
C VAL A 55 5.05 -20.97 2.67
N ILE A 56 5.82 -20.29 1.83
CA ILE A 56 5.37 -19.16 1.01
C ILE A 56 5.68 -19.46 -0.46
N ALA A 57 4.66 -19.60 -1.30
CA ALA A 57 4.82 -19.69 -2.75
C ALA A 57 4.40 -18.38 -3.39
N VAL A 58 5.25 -17.80 -4.24
CA VAL A 58 4.99 -16.51 -4.91
C VAL A 58 5.16 -16.68 -6.41
N ALA A 59 4.25 -16.10 -7.20
CA ALA A 59 4.25 -16.13 -8.64
C ALA A 59 4.02 -14.73 -9.25
N THR A 60 4.73 -14.38 -10.32
CA THR A 60 4.61 -13.08 -11.02
C THR A 60 3.94 -13.18 -12.38
N ASP A 61 3.81 -14.39 -12.92
CA ASP A 61 3.28 -14.70 -14.25
C ASP A 61 1.78 -15.06 -14.22
N ALA A 62 1.33 -15.84 -13.23
CA ALA A 62 -0.08 -16.14 -12.99
C ALA A 62 -0.33 -16.68 -11.56
N ALA A 63 -1.61 -16.70 -11.15
CA ALA A 63 -2.02 -17.26 -9.86
C ALA A 63 -1.61 -18.73 -9.69
N LEU A 64 -1.38 -19.12 -8.43
CA LEU A 64 -1.14 -20.50 -8.01
C LEU A 64 -2.42 -21.04 -7.37
N ASP A 65 -2.68 -22.33 -7.56
CA ASP A 65 -3.91 -22.95 -7.06
C ASP A 65 -3.71 -23.62 -5.70
N GLN A 66 -2.52 -24.20 -5.47
CA GLN A 66 -2.30 -25.10 -4.35
C GLN A 66 -0.82 -25.22 -3.99
N VAL A 67 -0.56 -25.59 -2.75
CA VAL A 67 0.75 -26.06 -2.29
C VAL A 67 0.62 -27.50 -1.81
N GLN A 68 1.43 -28.40 -2.34
CA GLN A 68 1.56 -29.78 -1.89
C GLN A 68 2.85 -29.96 -1.11
N VAL A 69 2.79 -30.69 0.00
CA VAL A 69 3.95 -31.01 0.84
C VAL A 69 4.10 -32.52 0.89
N THR A 70 5.29 -33.02 0.57
CA THR A 70 5.70 -34.40 0.79
C THR A 70 6.63 -34.44 1.99
N ASP A 71 6.27 -35.24 2.99
CA ASP A 71 7.04 -35.39 4.22
C ASP A 71 8.22 -36.38 4.05
N PRO A 72 9.14 -36.48 5.03
CA PRO A 72 10.29 -37.38 4.95
C PRO A 72 9.95 -38.87 4.86
N ALA A 73 8.72 -39.27 5.20
CA ALA A 73 8.23 -40.63 5.06
C ALA A 73 7.55 -40.88 3.69
N GLY A 74 7.53 -39.87 2.80
CA GLY A 74 6.89 -39.94 1.49
C GLY A 74 5.39 -39.63 1.51
N GLY A 75 4.82 -39.26 2.67
CA GLY A 75 3.42 -38.89 2.80
C GLY A 75 3.15 -37.55 2.12
N ARG A 76 2.18 -37.52 1.20
CA ARG A 76 1.80 -36.30 0.48
C ARG A 76 0.51 -35.70 1.04
N ALA A 77 0.52 -34.40 1.30
CA ALA A 77 -0.64 -33.67 1.76
C ALA A 77 -0.79 -32.32 1.05
N THR A 78 -2.03 -31.88 0.91
CA THR A 78 -2.34 -30.51 0.48
C THR A 78 -2.20 -29.59 1.68
N LEU A 79 -1.39 -28.55 1.55
CA LEU A 79 -1.25 -27.54 2.59
C LEU A 79 -2.44 -26.58 2.53
N ARG A 80 -3.06 -26.31 3.69
CA ARG A 80 -4.02 -25.21 3.81
C ARG A 80 -3.28 -23.89 3.70
N THR A 81 -3.63 -23.10 2.69
CA THR A 81 -2.98 -21.81 2.41
C THR A 81 -3.98 -20.66 2.47
N ALA A 82 -3.47 -19.48 2.83
CA ALA A 82 -4.10 -18.20 2.58
C ALA A 82 -3.52 -17.61 1.30
N ALA A 83 -4.38 -17.16 0.39
CA ALA A 83 -3.97 -16.52 -0.85
C ALA A 83 -3.89 -15.00 -0.67
N THR A 84 -2.82 -14.40 -1.17
CA THR A 84 -2.76 -12.95 -1.41
C THR A 84 -3.26 -12.65 -2.82
N GLY A 85 -3.71 -11.41 -3.04
CA GLY A 85 -4.03 -10.94 -4.39
C GLY A 85 -2.80 -10.96 -5.29
N GLY A 86 -2.95 -10.61 -6.56
CA GLY A 86 -1.80 -10.47 -7.45
C GLY A 86 -2.09 -9.65 -8.70
N PRO A 87 -1.04 -9.32 -9.48
CA PRO A 87 0.36 -9.71 -9.24
C PRO A 87 1.06 -8.88 -8.13
N PRO A 88 2.13 -9.44 -7.52
CA PRO A 88 2.48 -10.88 -7.57
C PRO A 88 1.48 -11.70 -6.75
N TRP A 89 1.13 -12.90 -7.20
CA TRP A 89 0.22 -13.81 -6.49
C TRP A 89 0.98 -14.61 -5.44
N GLY A 90 0.39 -14.82 -4.28
CA GLY A 90 1.02 -15.54 -3.17
C GLY A 90 0.11 -16.57 -2.52
N LEU A 91 0.69 -17.68 -2.07
CA LEU A 91 0.06 -18.66 -1.18
C LEU A 91 0.95 -18.82 0.06
N THR A 92 0.37 -18.66 1.25
CA THR A 92 1.09 -18.86 2.52
C THR A 92 0.38 -19.89 3.38
N GLY A 93 1.10 -20.91 3.85
CA GLY A 93 0.56 -21.96 4.73
C GLY A 93 1.58 -22.40 5.78
N ARG A 94 1.14 -23.21 6.74
CA ARG A 94 2.00 -23.67 7.85
C ARG A 94 1.91 -25.18 8.04
N VAL A 95 3.06 -25.85 8.00
CA VAL A 95 3.19 -27.25 8.42
C VAL A 95 3.36 -27.28 9.94
N ALA A 96 2.39 -27.88 10.64
CA ALA A 96 2.42 -27.98 12.10
C ALA A 96 3.33 -29.13 12.54
N GLY A 97 4.24 -28.87 13.48
CA GLY A 97 5.10 -29.88 14.10
C GLY A 97 5.88 -30.77 13.12
N PRO A 98 6.65 -30.21 12.16
CA PRO A 98 7.41 -31.02 11.22
C PRO A 98 8.43 -31.91 11.96
N ARG A 99 8.53 -33.17 11.54
CA ARG A 99 9.59 -34.11 11.96
C ARG A 99 10.92 -33.77 11.30
N SER A 100 12.03 -34.24 11.87
CA SER A 100 13.35 -34.15 11.24
C SER A 100 13.38 -34.88 9.90
N GLY A 101 14.03 -34.29 8.90
CA GLY A 101 14.16 -34.86 7.55
C GLY A 101 13.91 -33.85 6.44
N THR A 102 13.99 -34.32 5.20
CA THR A 102 13.78 -33.49 3.99
C THR A 102 12.31 -33.47 3.61
N TYR A 103 11.75 -32.27 3.45
CA TYR A 103 10.43 -32.06 2.91
C TYR A 103 10.55 -31.55 1.48
N ARG A 104 9.70 -32.08 0.58
CA ARG A 104 9.52 -31.54 -0.76
C ARG A 104 8.23 -30.74 -0.82
N ILE A 105 8.31 -29.51 -1.27
CA ILE A 105 7.21 -28.55 -1.34
C ILE A 105 7.01 -28.16 -2.79
N GLU A 106 5.81 -28.36 -3.31
CA GLU A 106 5.45 -28.11 -4.69
C GLU A 106 4.33 -27.07 -4.75
N ALA A 107 4.56 -25.98 -5.47
CA ALA A 107 3.53 -25.02 -5.83
C ALA A 107 2.90 -25.46 -7.15
N LEU A 108 1.58 -25.54 -7.20
CA LEU A 108 0.85 -26.06 -8.36
C LEU A 108 0.02 -24.98 -9.06
N ARG A 109 -0.07 -25.13 -10.38
CA ARG A 109 -0.97 -24.39 -11.26
C ARG A 109 -1.59 -25.34 -12.27
N GLY A 110 -2.92 -25.39 -12.35
CA GLY A 110 -3.68 -26.31 -13.20
C GLY A 110 -3.32 -27.78 -12.97
N GLY A 111 -3.02 -28.16 -11.72
CA GLY A 111 -2.57 -29.51 -11.35
C GLY A 111 -1.13 -29.87 -11.78
N ARG A 112 -0.37 -28.92 -12.35
CA ARG A 112 1.05 -29.10 -12.71
C ARG A 112 1.94 -28.39 -11.70
N VAL A 113 3.11 -28.96 -11.43
CA VAL A 113 4.12 -28.32 -10.57
C VAL A 113 4.71 -27.13 -11.32
N ALA A 114 4.47 -25.92 -10.80
CA ALA A 114 5.02 -24.68 -11.32
C ALA A 114 6.39 -24.36 -10.69
N ALA A 115 6.58 -24.69 -9.42
CA ALA A 115 7.87 -24.59 -8.72
C ALA A 115 7.97 -25.60 -7.60
N CYS A 116 9.20 -25.97 -7.24
CA CYS A 116 9.49 -26.94 -6.18
C CYS A 116 10.67 -26.47 -5.31
N ALA A 117 10.51 -26.58 -3.98
CA ALA A 117 11.56 -26.45 -2.98
C ALA A 117 11.77 -27.76 -2.22
N GLU A 118 13.02 -28.02 -1.84
CA GLU A 118 13.34 -28.98 -0.78
C GLU A 118 13.87 -28.23 0.43
N VAL A 119 13.41 -28.61 1.63
CA VAL A 119 13.84 -28.01 2.89
C VAL A 119 14.18 -29.10 3.89
N GLN A 120 15.33 -28.96 4.53
CA GLN A 120 15.76 -29.83 5.61
C GLN A 120 15.23 -29.30 6.95
N VAL A 121 14.46 -30.11 7.67
CA VAL A 121 14.05 -29.81 9.06
C VAL A 121 15.00 -30.53 10.00
N GLY A 122 15.52 -29.81 11.00
CA GLY A 122 16.50 -30.34 11.95
C GLY A 122 17.93 -30.44 11.41
N GLY A 123 18.21 -29.80 10.27
CA GLY A 123 19.56 -29.67 9.72
C GLY A 123 19.74 -28.33 9.01
N GLY A 124 20.97 -27.80 9.00
CA GLY A 124 21.39 -26.67 8.18
C GLY A 124 20.57 -25.37 8.27
N GLU A 125 20.90 -24.42 7.39
CA GLU A 125 20.08 -23.24 7.10
C GLU A 125 19.33 -23.47 5.79
N ALA A 126 18.07 -23.03 5.73
CA ALA A 126 17.34 -22.89 4.49
C ALA A 126 17.91 -21.73 3.65
N PRO A 127 17.83 -21.79 2.32
CA PRO A 127 18.27 -20.67 1.47
C PRO A 127 17.48 -19.39 1.76
N ARG A 128 18.16 -18.25 1.89
CA ARG A 128 17.56 -16.90 1.99
C ARG A 128 17.36 -16.21 0.65
N GLY A 129 17.70 -16.87 -0.45
CA GLY A 129 17.71 -16.32 -1.80
C GLY A 129 19.13 -16.02 -2.29
N GLY A 130 19.22 -15.31 -3.43
CA GLY A 130 20.50 -15.00 -4.10
C GLY A 130 21.30 -13.85 -3.48
N GLY A 131 20.74 -13.14 -2.50
CA GLY A 131 21.37 -11.95 -1.90
C GLY A 131 21.22 -10.66 -2.73
N ASP A 132 20.41 -10.70 -3.79
CA ASP A 132 20.15 -9.58 -4.70
C ASP A 132 18.66 -9.22 -4.71
N TRP A 133 18.33 -7.98 -5.08
CA TRP A 133 16.94 -7.55 -5.30
C TRP A 133 16.46 -7.95 -6.69
N ASP A 134 16.45 -9.26 -6.97
CA ASP A 134 15.93 -9.85 -8.21
C ASP A 134 14.39 -9.87 -8.27
N LEU A 135 13.82 -10.43 -9.35
CA LEU A 135 12.37 -10.56 -9.52
C LEU A 135 11.73 -11.34 -8.38
N ALA A 136 12.26 -12.51 -8.05
CA ALA A 136 11.70 -13.40 -7.04
C ALA A 136 11.73 -12.78 -5.64
N THR A 137 12.83 -12.09 -5.30
CA THR A 137 13.02 -11.40 -4.01
C THR A 137 12.11 -10.18 -3.90
N THR A 138 11.98 -9.40 -4.98
CA THR A 138 11.06 -8.26 -5.03
C THR A 138 9.60 -8.71 -4.96
N ALA A 139 9.25 -9.82 -5.60
CA ALA A 139 7.91 -10.41 -5.50
C ALA A 139 7.61 -10.92 -4.08
N LEU A 140 8.59 -11.55 -3.41
CA LEU A 140 8.45 -11.96 -2.00
C LEU A 140 8.28 -10.75 -1.07
N TYR A 141 9.03 -9.66 -1.29
CA TYR A 141 8.84 -8.41 -0.55
C TYR A 141 7.41 -7.88 -0.69
N SER A 142 6.87 -7.91 -1.90
CA SER A 142 5.50 -7.50 -2.15
C SER A 142 4.47 -8.37 -1.42
N ALA A 143 4.60 -9.71 -1.52
CA ALA A 143 3.75 -10.64 -0.79
C ALA A 143 3.85 -10.47 0.74
N TRP A 144 5.05 -10.15 1.24
CA TRP A 144 5.28 -9.83 2.66
C TRP A 144 4.53 -8.57 3.09
N VAL A 145 4.66 -7.47 2.33
CA VAL A 145 3.96 -6.20 2.62
C VAL A 145 2.44 -6.41 2.61
N GLU A 146 1.89 -7.13 1.63
CA GLU A 146 0.45 -7.42 1.59
C GLU A 146 0.00 -8.22 2.81
N ARG A 147 0.74 -9.28 3.17
CA ARG A 147 0.39 -10.13 4.32
C ARG A 147 0.47 -9.40 5.66
N LEU A 148 1.44 -8.49 5.79
CA LEU A 148 1.70 -7.71 7.01
C LEU A 148 0.49 -6.84 7.37
N PHE A 149 -0.14 -6.24 6.37
CA PHE A 149 -1.28 -5.31 6.50
C PHE A 149 -2.61 -5.91 6.05
N ASP A 150 -2.70 -7.24 5.96
CA ASP A 150 -3.92 -7.91 5.54
C ASP A 150 -5.02 -7.87 6.62
N ALA A 151 -6.21 -7.42 6.23
CA ALA A 151 -7.43 -7.49 7.03
C ALA A 151 -8.66 -7.31 6.13
N PRO A 152 -9.87 -7.69 6.59
CA PRO A 152 -11.12 -7.39 5.89
C PRO A 152 -11.25 -5.91 5.52
N PRO A 153 -11.79 -5.54 4.34
CA PRO A 153 -11.79 -4.17 3.83
C PRO A 153 -12.62 -3.17 4.66
N GLU A 154 -13.61 -3.66 5.40
CA GLU A 154 -14.46 -2.91 6.33
C GLU A 154 -13.77 -2.63 7.68
N GLN A 155 -12.73 -3.39 8.02
CA GLN A 155 -12.01 -3.20 9.27
C GLN A 155 -11.05 -2.01 9.18
N SER A 156 -11.23 -1.01 10.04
CA SER A 156 -10.22 0.03 10.25
C SER A 156 -8.97 -0.59 10.88
N MET A 157 -7.80 -0.28 10.31
CA MET A 157 -6.51 -0.69 10.86
C MET A 157 -5.71 0.55 11.19
N SER A 158 -5.44 0.74 12.48
CA SER A 158 -4.56 1.77 13.01
C SER A 158 -3.77 1.17 14.16
N PHE A 159 -2.48 1.47 14.22
CA PHE A 159 -1.56 1.05 15.27
C PHE A 159 -0.80 2.27 15.77
N ASP A 160 -0.44 2.29 17.05
CA ASP A 160 0.33 3.40 17.64
C ASP A 160 1.76 3.49 17.05
N SER A 161 2.27 2.38 16.50
CA SER A 161 3.54 2.32 15.77
C SER A 161 3.63 1.11 14.84
N LEU A 162 4.71 1.00 14.06
CA LEU A 162 4.98 -0.17 13.22
C LEU A 162 5.37 -1.41 14.06
N GLY A 163 5.90 -1.20 15.27
CA GLY A 163 6.43 -2.26 16.15
C GLY A 163 5.46 -3.42 16.40
N PRO A 164 4.22 -3.17 16.87
CA PRO A 164 3.21 -4.21 17.07
C PRO A 164 2.88 -5.02 15.81
N VAL A 165 2.95 -4.39 14.64
CA VAL A 165 2.69 -5.06 13.36
C VAL A 165 3.80 -6.05 13.04
N LEU A 166 5.07 -5.64 13.17
CA LEU A 166 6.24 -6.49 12.94
C LEU A 166 6.36 -7.62 13.97
N ARG A 167 5.94 -7.39 15.22
CA ARG A 167 6.00 -8.41 16.28
C ARG A 167 4.86 -9.42 16.24
N ASN A 168 3.92 -9.29 15.31
CA ASN A 168 2.78 -10.20 15.21
C ASN A 168 3.12 -11.40 14.29
N PRO A 169 3.35 -12.62 14.83
CA PRO A 169 3.70 -13.79 14.03
C PRO A 169 2.58 -14.25 13.09
N GLU A 170 1.32 -13.87 13.36
CA GLU A 170 0.18 -14.16 12.49
C GLU A 170 0.11 -13.21 11.29
N ARG A 171 0.88 -12.11 11.27
CA ARG A 171 0.93 -11.14 10.17
C ARG A 171 2.28 -11.15 9.46
N ASN A 172 3.35 -11.34 10.23
CA ASN A 172 4.71 -11.27 9.75
C ASN A 172 5.31 -12.68 9.67
N PHE A 173 5.30 -13.28 8.49
CA PHE A 173 5.95 -14.58 8.28
C PHE A 173 7.49 -14.53 8.39
N LEU A 174 8.08 -13.34 8.54
CA LEU A 174 9.49 -13.11 8.85
C LEU A 174 9.73 -12.78 10.34
N TYR A 175 8.72 -12.93 11.19
CA TYR A 175 8.88 -12.87 12.64
C TYR A 175 9.75 -14.04 13.12
N ASP A 176 10.76 -13.73 13.93
CA ASP A 176 11.78 -14.65 14.47
C ASP A 176 12.40 -15.54 13.37
N PHE A 177 12.52 -14.99 12.16
CA PHE A 177 13.05 -15.70 11.01
C PHE A 177 14.48 -16.20 11.25
N LEU A 178 15.30 -15.42 11.97
CA LEU A 178 16.68 -15.81 12.30
C LEU A 178 16.74 -16.76 13.51
N GLY A 179 15.63 -16.93 14.24
CA GLY A 179 15.52 -17.81 15.41
C GLY A 179 16.28 -17.32 16.63
N ALA A 180 16.46 -16.00 16.75
CA ALA A 180 17.22 -15.35 17.82
C ALA A 180 16.33 -14.49 18.75
N GLY A 181 15.01 -14.54 18.59
CA GLY A 181 14.06 -13.63 19.25
C GLY A 181 14.25 -12.18 18.80
N GLU A 182 14.77 -11.97 17.59
CA GLU A 182 15.34 -10.69 17.17
C GLU A 182 14.32 -9.56 17.06
N ASP A 183 13.03 -9.89 16.90
CA ASP A 183 11.94 -8.93 16.76
C ASP A 183 11.37 -8.44 18.08
N GLY A 184 11.57 -9.19 19.17
CA GLY A 184 10.84 -9.02 20.42
C GLY A 184 11.02 -7.64 21.08
N ARG A 185 12.11 -6.93 20.76
CA ARG A 185 12.45 -5.60 21.31
C ARG A 185 12.73 -4.54 20.24
N LEU A 186 12.26 -4.73 19.01
CA LEU A 186 12.43 -3.72 17.96
C LEU A 186 11.53 -2.53 18.24
N ASN A 187 12.13 -1.34 18.46
CA ASN A 187 11.40 -0.09 18.41
C ASN A 187 11.30 0.36 16.96
N ALA A 188 10.09 0.34 16.39
CA ALA A 188 9.83 0.65 14.99
C ALA A 188 8.81 1.78 14.92
N GLU A 189 9.34 3.00 14.88
CA GLU A 189 8.62 4.27 14.93
C GLU A 189 9.00 5.13 13.70
N PRO A 190 8.76 4.65 12.47
CA PRO A 190 8.99 5.47 11.28
C PRO A 190 7.90 6.52 11.11
N ASP A 191 8.24 7.67 10.53
CA ASP A 191 7.25 8.58 9.94
C ASP A 191 6.84 8.15 8.51
N CYS A 192 6.01 8.94 7.82
CA CYS A 192 5.56 8.61 6.45
C CYS A 192 6.71 8.40 5.46
N ALA A 193 7.79 9.17 5.58
CA ALA A 193 8.93 9.13 4.67
C ALA A 193 9.87 7.98 5.01
N ASP A 194 10.03 7.67 6.31
CA ASP A 194 10.84 6.54 6.78
C ASP A 194 10.20 5.19 6.49
N LEU A 195 8.87 5.09 6.57
CA LEU A 195 8.13 3.83 6.48
C LEU A 195 8.53 2.94 5.29
N PRO A 196 8.55 3.41 4.03
CA PRO A 196 8.95 2.58 2.89
C PRO A 196 10.38 2.05 3.00
N TYR A 197 11.31 2.87 3.53
CA TYR A 197 12.70 2.47 3.71
C TYR A 197 12.87 1.52 4.90
N TYR A 198 12.14 1.73 5.99
CA TYR A 198 12.16 0.85 7.17
C TYR A 198 11.64 -0.56 6.82
N LEU A 199 10.52 -0.64 6.08
CA LEU A 199 9.98 -1.93 5.59
C LEU A 199 11.01 -2.65 4.71
N ARG A 200 11.66 -1.93 3.79
CA ARG A 200 12.71 -2.48 2.92
C ARG A 200 13.93 -2.94 3.71
N ALA A 201 14.37 -2.17 4.72
CA ALA A 201 15.50 -2.51 5.58
C ALA A 201 15.20 -3.71 6.49
N TYR A 202 13.99 -3.79 7.06
CA TYR A 202 13.56 -4.95 7.84
C TYR A 202 13.58 -6.21 6.99
N PHE A 203 12.99 -6.16 5.78
CA PHE A 203 13.01 -7.29 4.87
C PHE A 203 14.44 -7.68 4.46
N ALA A 204 15.29 -6.68 4.16
CA ALA A 204 16.69 -6.89 3.82
C ALA A 204 17.48 -7.56 4.95
N TRP A 205 17.26 -7.15 6.20
CA TRP A 205 17.88 -7.76 7.37
C TRP A 205 17.53 -9.24 7.50
N LYS A 206 16.26 -9.59 7.29
CA LYS A 206 15.80 -10.97 7.39
C LYS A 206 16.38 -11.85 6.29
N LEU A 207 16.42 -11.34 5.06
CA LEU A 207 16.85 -12.14 3.90
C LEU A 207 18.32 -11.98 3.52
N GLY A 208 19.08 -11.14 4.24
CA GLY A 208 20.51 -10.99 3.97
C GLY A 208 20.80 -10.15 2.72
N LEU A 209 20.04 -9.08 2.49
CA LEU A 209 20.13 -8.22 1.30
C LEU A 209 20.86 -6.90 1.60
N PRO A 210 21.55 -6.30 0.61
CA PRO A 210 22.02 -4.93 0.73
C PRO A 210 20.85 -3.93 0.62
N ILE A 211 21.05 -2.72 1.12
CA ILE A 211 20.13 -1.60 0.94
C ILE A 211 20.86 -0.39 0.35
N ALA A 212 20.12 0.46 -0.35
CA ALA A 212 20.59 1.75 -0.82
C ALA A 212 19.64 2.85 -0.39
N TYR A 213 20.21 3.99 -0.05
CA TYR A 213 19.49 5.22 0.25
C TYR A 213 20.36 6.42 -0.10
N ARG A 214 19.73 7.55 -0.38
CA ARG A 214 20.43 8.81 -0.70
C ARG A 214 20.03 9.92 0.25
N GLN A 215 21.00 10.78 0.54
CA GLN A 215 20.71 12.11 1.07
C GLN A 215 20.21 12.99 -0.06
N CYS A 216 19.10 13.69 0.18
CA CYS A 216 18.46 14.56 -0.79
C CYS A 216 18.27 15.97 -0.23
N SER A 217 18.13 16.96 -1.12
CA SER A 217 17.62 18.27 -0.73
C SER A 217 16.10 18.22 -0.53
N ARG A 218 15.52 19.24 0.11
CA ARG A 218 14.05 19.34 0.27
C ARG A 218 13.31 19.79 -1.01
N GLY A 219 14.04 20.29 -2.00
CA GLY A 219 13.48 20.98 -3.16
C GLY A 219 13.16 22.44 -2.85
N SER A 220 12.33 23.05 -3.69
CA SER A 220 11.72 24.36 -3.47
C SER A 220 10.37 24.44 -4.20
N SER A 221 9.64 25.54 -4.02
CA SER A 221 8.42 25.83 -4.78
C SER A 221 8.58 25.79 -6.30
N ALA A 222 9.80 26.03 -6.81
CA ALA A 222 10.12 26.10 -8.24
C ALA A 222 10.94 24.90 -8.75
N SER A 223 11.40 23.99 -7.89
CA SER A 223 12.28 22.88 -8.31
C SER A 223 12.16 21.64 -7.42
N PRO A 224 12.24 20.43 -7.99
CA PRO A 224 12.15 19.21 -7.20
C PRO A 224 13.44 18.95 -6.39
N PRO A 225 13.35 18.13 -5.32
CA PRO A 225 14.50 17.55 -4.63
C PRO A 225 15.56 17.00 -5.58
N ARG A 226 16.83 17.14 -5.20
CA ARG A 226 17.98 16.49 -5.85
C ARG A 226 18.73 15.66 -4.83
N CYS A 227 19.19 14.48 -5.23
CA CYS A 227 19.91 13.58 -4.33
C CYS A 227 21.40 13.46 -4.69
N GLN A 228 22.19 13.14 -3.68
CA GLN A 228 23.60 12.81 -3.82
C GLN A 228 23.77 11.37 -4.35
N GLY A 229 25.02 10.89 -4.39
CA GLY A 229 25.33 9.50 -4.71
C GLY A 229 24.72 8.52 -3.70
N PRO A 230 24.41 7.28 -4.12
CA PRO A 230 23.78 6.29 -3.23
C PRO A 230 24.76 5.81 -2.17
N ALA A 231 24.31 5.80 -0.91
CA ALA A 231 24.94 5.06 0.16
C ALA A 231 24.45 3.61 0.08
N ILE A 232 25.31 2.69 -0.36
CA ILE A 232 25.01 1.27 -0.43
C ILE A 232 25.54 0.60 0.84
N ASP A 233 24.62 0.20 1.72
CA ASP A 233 24.94 -0.49 2.97
C ASP A 233 24.77 -2.01 2.77
N SER A 234 25.84 -2.75 3.05
CA SER A 234 25.89 -4.22 2.93
C SER A 234 26.09 -4.91 4.27
N ALA A 235 25.98 -4.19 5.40
CA ALA A 235 26.13 -4.75 6.74
C ALA A 235 25.05 -5.80 7.06
N LEU A 236 23.90 -5.72 6.40
CA LEU A 236 22.82 -6.71 6.48
C LEU A 236 22.99 -7.87 5.50
N ALA A 237 23.91 -7.76 4.53
CA ALA A 237 24.03 -8.70 3.43
C ALA A 237 24.89 -9.92 3.78
N GLY A 238 24.56 -11.08 3.21
CA GLY A 238 25.28 -12.31 3.53
C GLY A 238 24.84 -12.84 4.89
N SER A 239 25.76 -13.11 5.83
CA SER A 239 25.49 -13.78 7.11
C SER A 239 24.40 -13.10 7.96
N PRO A 240 23.66 -13.86 8.81
CA PRO A 240 22.63 -13.28 9.68
C PRO A 240 23.18 -12.17 10.57
N ALA A 241 22.69 -10.95 10.40
CA ALA A 241 23.08 -9.81 11.23
C ALA A 241 22.32 -9.78 12.55
N ALA A 242 22.95 -9.32 13.63
CA ALA A 242 22.30 -9.16 14.92
C ALA A 242 21.33 -7.96 14.90
N ALA A 243 20.33 -7.96 15.79
CA ALA A 243 19.39 -6.84 15.93
C ALA A 243 20.06 -5.49 16.25
N ALA A 244 21.24 -5.51 16.87
CA ALA A 244 22.02 -4.29 17.11
C ALA A 244 22.55 -3.65 15.81
N GLU A 245 23.00 -4.47 14.86
CA GLU A 245 23.47 -4.00 13.55
C GLU A 245 22.30 -3.42 12.76
N PHE A 246 21.17 -4.12 12.74
CA PHE A 246 19.93 -3.62 12.13
C PHE A 246 19.54 -2.24 12.68
N ARG A 247 19.53 -2.07 14.01
CA ARG A 247 19.25 -0.76 14.64
C ARG A 247 20.26 0.33 14.23
N GLY A 248 21.53 -0.04 14.03
CA GLY A 248 22.57 0.87 13.56
C GLY A 248 22.30 1.34 12.12
N VAL A 249 21.98 0.39 11.24
CA VAL A 249 21.65 0.64 9.84
C VAL A 249 20.39 1.49 9.71
N THR A 250 19.30 1.13 10.40
CA THR A 250 18.04 1.88 10.30
C THR A 250 18.16 3.30 10.84
N ARG A 251 18.93 3.51 11.92
CA ARG A 251 19.18 4.87 12.43
C ARG A 251 19.87 5.74 11.38
N ARG A 252 20.98 5.27 10.79
CA ARG A 252 21.69 6.01 9.73
C ARG A 252 20.80 6.31 8.52
N LEU A 253 19.96 5.34 8.16
CA LEU A 253 18.99 5.48 7.08
C LEU A 253 17.98 6.59 7.38
N MET A 254 17.33 6.55 8.55
CA MET A 254 16.29 7.51 8.95
C MET A 254 16.88 8.90 9.19
N ASP A 255 18.13 9.00 9.64
CA ASP A 255 18.86 10.27 9.73
C ASP A 255 19.17 10.89 8.36
N SER A 256 19.08 10.10 7.27
CA SER A 256 19.45 10.51 5.91
C SER A 256 18.25 10.78 4.99
N VAL A 257 17.17 10.01 5.13
CA VAL A 257 15.99 10.11 4.26
C VAL A 257 14.95 11.06 4.84
N HIS A 258 14.11 11.62 3.96
CA HIS A 258 12.97 12.43 4.35
C HIS A 258 11.98 12.48 3.19
N SER A 259 10.85 13.18 3.34
CA SER A 259 9.82 13.24 2.31
C SER A 259 10.27 13.81 0.94
N GLY A 260 11.45 14.42 0.86
CA GLY A 260 12.06 14.86 -0.40
C GLY A 260 12.70 13.71 -1.17
N SER A 261 13.17 12.67 -0.50
CA SER A 261 13.78 11.48 -1.12
C SER A 261 12.83 10.79 -2.10
N ALA A 262 11.53 10.85 -1.84
CA ALA A 262 10.50 10.29 -2.72
C ALA A 262 9.89 11.28 -3.73
N ARG A 263 10.25 12.56 -3.68
CA ARG A 263 9.64 13.64 -4.50
C ARG A 263 10.55 14.20 -5.59
N THR A 264 11.70 13.58 -5.83
CA THR A 264 12.55 13.86 -7.00
C THR A 264 11.74 13.88 -8.30
N ALA A 265 12.25 14.58 -9.32
CA ALA A 265 11.60 14.64 -10.63
C ALA A 265 11.36 13.21 -11.17
N LEU A 266 10.22 12.98 -11.85
CA LEU A 266 9.91 11.66 -12.41
C LEU A 266 10.95 11.18 -13.42
N SER A 267 11.62 12.10 -14.11
CA SER A 267 12.71 11.81 -15.04
C SER A 267 14.09 11.66 -14.39
N ASP A 268 14.24 11.89 -13.09
CA ASP A 268 15.53 11.80 -12.41
C ASP A 268 15.95 10.34 -12.24
N GLU A 269 17.20 10.04 -12.59
CA GLU A 269 17.80 8.72 -12.34
C GLU A 269 18.64 8.69 -11.05
N SER A 270 19.02 9.86 -10.54
CA SER A 270 19.82 10.00 -9.31
C SER A 270 18.93 9.98 -8.08
N THR A 271 18.15 8.92 -7.90
CA THR A 271 17.15 8.78 -6.83
C THR A 271 16.93 7.30 -6.50
N ASP A 272 16.54 6.98 -5.27
CA ASP A 272 16.30 5.59 -4.83
C ASP A 272 15.03 4.98 -5.45
N LEU A 273 14.14 5.81 -6.00
CA LEU A 273 12.82 5.43 -6.50
C LEU A 273 12.66 5.82 -7.98
N TYR A 274 12.03 4.97 -8.78
CA TYR A 274 11.69 5.27 -10.19
C TYR A 274 10.17 5.19 -10.40
N PRO A 275 9.60 6.02 -11.28
CA PRO A 275 8.16 5.99 -11.54
C PRO A 275 7.75 4.73 -12.32
N VAL A 276 6.58 4.18 -11.99
CA VAL A 276 6.01 2.98 -12.61
C VAL A 276 4.76 3.31 -13.42
N PRO A 277 4.35 2.51 -14.42
CA PRO A 277 3.13 2.76 -15.17
C PRO A 277 1.88 2.50 -14.31
N LEU A 278 0.77 3.18 -14.66
CA LEU A 278 -0.51 2.98 -13.99
C LEU A 278 -1.19 1.74 -14.56
N THR A 279 -0.77 0.57 -14.08
CA THR A 279 -1.34 -0.74 -14.42
C THR A 279 -1.37 -1.67 -13.21
N ARG A 280 -2.32 -2.60 -13.19
CA ARG A 280 -2.39 -3.63 -12.13
C ARG A 280 -1.13 -4.49 -12.05
N ALA A 281 -0.43 -4.65 -13.18
CA ALA A 281 0.81 -5.42 -13.31
C ALA A 281 2.06 -4.70 -12.76
N ALA A 282 2.01 -3.38 -12.55
CA ALA A 282 3.16 -2.61 -12.05
C ALA A 282 2.95 -2.05 -10.64
N LEU A 283 1.70 -1.85 -10.22
CA LEU A 283 1.32 -1.34 -8.90
C LEU A 283 1.22 -2.47 -7.88
N TRP A 284 2.35 -3.08 -7.56
CA TRP A 284 2.44 -4.15 -6.57
C TRP A 284 2.34 -3.61 -5.14
N PRO A 285 1.86 -4.40 -4.16
CA PRO A 285 2.12 -4.10 -2.76
C PRO A 285 3.62 -3.82 -2.52
N GLY A 286 3.94 -2.79 -1.75
CA GLY A 286 5.30 -2.26 -1.59
C GLY A 286 5.66 -1.10 -2.55
N THR A 287 4.86 -0.82 -3.59
CA THR A 287 4.97 0.40 -4.40
C THR A 287 4.74 1.63 -3.50
N VAL A 288 5.62 2.61 -3.63
CA VAL A 288 5.57 3.87 -2.88
C VAL A 288 4.73 4.88 -3.66
N TYR A 289 3.79 5.55 -3.01
CA TYR A 289 3.16 6.76 -3.54
C TYR A 289 3.74 7.97 -2.82
N ALA A 290 4.23 8.94 -3.59
CA ALA A 290 4.65 10.23 -3.04
C ALA A 290 3.75 11.32 -3.61
N ASP A 291 3.09 12.05 -2.72
CA ASP A 291 2.34 13.24 -3.11
C ASP A 291 3.31 14.43 -3.33
N PRO A 292 2.87 15.54 -3.95
CA PRO A 292 3.76 16.67 -4.20
C PRO A 292 4.11 17.46 -2.92
N TYR A 293 3.43 17.19 -1.80
CA TYR A 293 3.46 17.95 -0.55
C TYR A 293 4.12 17.21 0.60
N GLY A 294 4.75 16.07 0.33
CA GLY A 294 5.57 15.33 1.27
C GLY A 294 4.85 14.22 2.05
N HIS A 295 3.60 13.90 1.74
CA HIS A 295 2.97 12.68 2.24
C HIS A 295 3.38 11.48 1.39
N VAL A 296 3.79 10.41 2.07
CA VAL A 296 4.27 9.18 1.44
C VAL A 296 3.45 8.01 1.96
N LEU A 297 2.98 7.17 1.05
CA LEU A 297 2.22 5.96 1.36
C LEU A 297 2.85 4.74 0.69
N VAL A 298 2.59 3.56 1.23
CA VAL A 298 3.03 2.29 0.65
C VAL A 298 1.80 1.46 0.29
N LEU A 299 1.64 1.08 -0.98
CA LEU A 299 0.55 0.20 -1.40
C LEU A 299 0.64 -1.14 -0.66
N VAL A 300 -0.51 -1.65 -0.20
CA VAL A 300 -0.55 -2.91 0.54
C VAL A 300 -1.51 -3.93 -0.04
N LYS A 301 -2.62 -3.52 -0.66
CA LYS A 301 -3.62 -4.51 -1.09
C LYS A 301 -4.54 -3.99 -2.19
N TRP A 302 -4.85 -4.89 -3.12
CA TRP A 302 -5.95 -4.71 -4.08
C TRP A 302 -7.12 -5.60 -3.71
N ILE A 303 -8.33 -5.06 -3.76
CA ILE A 303 -9.58 -5.82 -3.71
C ILE A 303 -10.23 -5.72 -5.08
N ALA A 304 -10.42 -6.86 -5.73
CA ALA A 304 -11.08 -6.91 -7.02
C ALA A 304 -12.54 -6.48 -6.91
N GLN A 305 -13.01 -5.74 -7.92
CA GLN A 305 -14.40 -5.38 -8.07
C GLN A 305 -15.28 -6.64 -8.19
N ARG A 306 -16.46 -6.62 -7.55
CA ARG A 306 -17.47 -7.69 -7.61
C ARG A 306 -18.83 -7.08 -7.99
N PRO A 307 -19.82 -7.89 -8.42
CA PRO A 307 -21.16 -7.40 -8.66
C PRO A 307 -21.71 -6.63 -7.44
N GLY A 308 -22.05 -5.36 -7.65
CA GLY A 308 -22.56 -4.47 -6.59
C GLY A 308 -21.53 -4.00 -5.55
N GLN A 309 -20.24 -4.33 -5.69
CA GLN A 309 -19.19 -3.90 -4.76
C GLN A 309 -18.02 -3.29 -5.54
N PRO A 310 -17.64 -2.02 -5.28
CA PRO A 310 -16.49 -1.40 -5.92
C PRO A 310 -15.21 -2.15 -5.56
N GLY A 311 -14.24 -2.14 -6.48
CA GLY A 311 -12.88 -2.53 -6.15
C GLY A 311 -12.26 -1.52 -5.19
N LEU A 312 -11.20 -1.93 -4.50
CA LEU A 312 -10.47 -1.07 -3.57
C LEU A 312 -8.97 -1.20 -3.80
N LEU A 313 -8.27 -0.08 -3.61
CA LEU A 313 -6.81 -0.05 -3.48
C LEU A 313 -6.48 0.49 -2.09
N PHE A 314 -5.72 -0.28 -1.31
CA PHE A 314 -5.26 0.10 0.01
C PHE A 314 -3.78 0.43 0.01
N ALA A 315 -3.42 1.41 0.81
CA ALA A 315 -2.06 1.70 1.22
C ALA A 315 -1.97 1.82 2.75
N VAL A 316 -0.77 1.96 3.27
CA VAL A 316 -0.51 2.40 4.63
C VAL A 316 0.34 3.66 4.60
N ASP A 317 0.12 4.51 5.58
CA ASP A 317 1.00 5.61 5.92
C ASP A 317 1.40 5.51 7.40
N ALA A 318 2.51 6.14 7.73
CA ALA A 318 2.87 6.43 9.10
C ALA A 318 2.75 7.94 9.33
N GLN A 319 2.40 8.37 10.53
CA GLN A 319 2.23 9.78 10.88
C GLN A 319 3.40 10.27 11.75
N PRO A 320 3.59 11.59 11.94
CA PRO A 320 4.62 12.12 12.83
C PRO A 320 4.48 11.68 14.31
N ASP A 321 3.29 11.23 14.72
CA ASP A 321 3.04 10.61 16.02
C ASP A 321 3.37 9.10 16.06
N ASN A 322 4.05 8.61 15.00
CA ASN A 322 4.42 7.22 14.72
C ASN A 322 3.27 6.29 14.37
N SER A 323 2.01 6.74 14.43
CA SER A 323 0.87 5.87 14.16
C SER A 323 0.90 5.36 12.72
N VAL A 324 0.61 4.08 12.53
CA VAL A 324 0.56 3.43 11.21
C VAL A 324 -0.88 3.04 10.92
N ALA A 325 -1.45 3.57 9.83
CA ALA A 325 -2.85 3.35 9.51
C ALA A 325 -3.05 2.92 8.05
N ARG A 326 -4.01 2.04 7.83
CA ARG A 326 -4.43 1.65 6.48
C ARG A 326 -5.37 2.70 5.90
N LYS A 327 -5.10 3.13 4.67
CA LYS A 327 -5.87 4.12 3.92
C LYS A 327 -6.40 3.54 2.62
N ARG A 328 -7.59 3.97 2.21
CA ARG A 328 -8.16 3.69 0.89
C ARG A 328 -7.62 4.71 -0.12
N PHE A 329 -7.47 4.28 -1.37
CA PHE A 329 -7.24 5.19 -2.48
C PHE A 329 -8.47 6.08 -2.71
N TRP A 330 -8.27 7.38 -2.56
CA TRP A 330 -9.19 8.44 -2.98
C TRP A 330 -8.43 9.77 -3.05
N GLU A 331 -9.01 10.76 -3.73
CA GLU A 331 -8.31 11.99 -4.13
C GLU A 331 -7.74 12.79 -2.95
N GLY A 332 -8.39 12.81 -1.79
CA GLY A 332 -7.91 13.53 -0.62
C GLY A 332 -6.88 12.78 0.23
N THR A 333 -6.56 11.52 -0.09
CA THR A 333 -5.41 10.82 0.51
C THR A 333 -4.25 10.66 -0.46
N PHE A 334 -4.55 10.47 -1.76
CA PHE A 334 -3.54 10.33 -2.80
C PHE A 334 -3.48 11.61 -3.64
N LEU A 335 -3.07 12.71 -3.01
CA LEU A 335 -3.03 14.01 -3.66
C LEU A 335 -2.10 13.96 -4.88
N PHE A 336 -2.62 14.32 -6.05
CA PHE A 336 -1.88 14.35 -7.29
C PHE A 336 -2.00 15.73 -7.94
N ALA A 337 -0.86 16.37 -8.21
CA ALA A 337 -0.81 17.63 -8.93
C ALA A 337 0.50 17.73 -9.72
N ALA A 338 0.43 18.15 -10.98
CA ALA A 338 1.62 18.50 -11.73
C ALA A 338 2.20 19.80 -11.14
N THR A 339 3.37 19.71 -10.50
CA THR A 339 4.02 20.85 -9.84
C THR A 339 5.49 20.94 -10.22
N PRO A 340 6.07 22.15 -10.32
CA PRO A 340 7.53 22.30 -10.48
C PRO A 340 8.34 21.76 -9.29
N SER A 341 7.73 21.69 -8.10
CA SER A 341 8.39 21.37 -6.83
C SER A 341 8.57 19.88 -6.53
N ALA A 342 7.96 18.99 -7.32
CA ALA A 342 7.98 17.55 -7.05
C ALA A 342 7.61 16.73 -8.29
N GLY A 343 8.14 15.50 -8.36
CA GLY A 343 7.61 14.44 -9.22
C GLY A 343 6.69 13.51 -8.43
N PRO A 344 5.36 13.77 -8.35
CA PRO A 344 4.45 12.95 -7.58
C PRO A 344 4.01 11.69 -8.33
N GLY A 345 3.48 10.73 -7.59
CA GLY A 345 2.86 9.53 -8.13
C GLY A 345 3.42 8.23 -7.55
N PHE A 346 3.09 7.13 -8.23
CA PHE A 346 3.52 5.78 -7.87
C PHE A 346 4.94 5.50 -8.35
N LYS A 347 5.77 4.97 -7.45
CA LYS A 347 7.19 4.68 -7.66
C LYS A 347 7.56 3.33 -7.05
N ALA A 348 8.56 2.68 -7.61
CA ALA A 348 9.19 1.51 -7.03
C ALA A 348 10.65 1.81 -6.70
N PHE A 349 11.20 1.12 -5.72
CA PHE A 349 12.63 1.22 -5.41
C PHE A 349 13.48 0.64 -6.52
N ARG A 350 14.57 1.33 -6.84
CA ARG A 350 15.60 0.84 -7.75
C ARG A 350 16.19 -0.46 -7.19
N PRO A 351 16.12 -1.56 -7.96
CA PRO A 351 16.74 -2.81 -7.55
C PRO A 351 18.26 -2.66 -7.47
N LEU A 352 18.85 -3.21 -6.41
CA LEU A 352 20.28 -3.43 -6.32
C LEU A 352 20.61 -4.81 -6.87
N VAL A 353 21.46 -4.83 -7.89
CA VAL A 353 21.93 -6.07 -8.51
C VAL A 353 23.45 -6.14 -8.48
N ARG A 354 23.99 -7.36 -8.40
CA ARG A 354 25.41 -7.64 -8.54
C ARG A 354 25.69 -8.18 -9.95
N THR A 355 26.37 -7.40 -10.78
CA THR A 355 26.93 -7.88 -12.06
C THR A 355 28.44 -8.02 -11.92
N GLY A 356 28.91 -9.15 -11.37
CA GLY A 356 30.34 -9.50 -11.28
C GLY A 356 31.21 -8.55 -10.44
N GLY A 357 30.61 -7.72 -9.59
CA GLY A 357 31.30 -6.69 -8.81
C GLY A 357 30.43 -6.12 -7.68
N ALA A 358 30.72 -4.88 -7.27
CA ALA A 358 29.96 -4.19 -6.22
C ALA A 358 28.47 -4.04 -6.61
N PRO A 359 27.54 -4.10 -5.63
CA PRO A 359 26.13 -3.86 -5.90
C PRO A 359 25.92 -2.49 -6.54
N ARG A 360 25.00 -2.41 -7.50
CA ARG A 360 24.63 -1.15 -8.15
C ARG A 360 23.13 -1.08 -8.39
N GLU A 361 22.60 0.15 -8.41
CA GLU A 361 21.21 0.40 -8.80
C GLU A 361 21.03 0.24 -10.32
N LEU A 362 19.85 -0.23 -10.73
CA LEU A 362 19.45 -0.25 -12.14
C LEU A 362 19.01 1.14 -12.64
N SER A 363 19.41 1.48 -13.87
CA SER A 363 18.91 2.66 -14.60
C SER A 363 17.49 2.45 -15.12
N ASN A 364 16.79 3.51 -15.53
CA ASN A 364 15.45 3.36 -16.09
C ASN A 364 15.48 2.57 -17.41
N ALA A 365 16.56 2.71 -18.20
CA ALA A 365 16.75 1.95 -19.43
C ALA A 365 16.84 0.43 -19.18
N ALA A 366 17.52 0.01 -18.11
CA ALA A 366 17.56 -1.41 -17.71
C ALA A 366 16.20 -1.91 -17.18
N LEU A 367 15.37 -0.99 -16.67
CA LEU A 367 14.01 -1.24 -16.22
C LEU A 367 12.98 -1.07 -17.35
N GLY A 368 13.33 -1.45 -18.59
CA GLY A 368 12.43 -1.36 -19.76
C GLY A 368 11.41 -2.52 -19.90
N GLY A 369 11.32 -3.42 -18.92
CA GLY A 369 10.38 -4.56 -18.89
C GLY A 369 11.01 -5.94 -19.09
N GLY A 370 12.27 -6.01 -19.56
CA GLY A 370 12.98 -7.29 -19.76
C GLY A 370 13.37 -8.03 -18.47
N THR A 371 13.31 -7.36 -17.32
CA THR A 371 13.66 -7.94 -16.00
C THR A 371 12.47 -8.63 -15.32
N GLY A 372 11.25 -8.50 -15.86
CA GLY A 372 10.01 -8.93 -15.21
C GLY A 372 9.57 -8.07 -14.01
N LEU A 373 10.40 -7.13 -13.56
CA LEU A 373 10.04 -6.12 -12.57
C LEU A 373 9.12 -5.04 -13.20
N PRO A 374 8.36 -4.28 -12.39
CA PRO A 374 7.64 -3.11 -12.89
C PRO A 374 8.54 -2.22 -13.74
N PRO A 375 8.18 -1.92 -15.01
CA PRO A 375 9.04 -1.12 -15.85
C PRO A 375 9.04 0.35 -15.41
N ALA A 376 10.11 1.07 -15.72
CA ALA A 376 10.14 2.52 -15.55
C ALA A 376 9.19 3.19 -16.56
N SER A 377 8.44 4.20 -16.10
CA SER A 377 7.45 4.89 -16.92
C SER A 377 7.36 6.39 -16.62
N GLN A 378 7.36 7.19 -17.68
CA GLN A 378 7.10 8.63 -17.61
C GLN A 378 5.62 8.98 -17.83
N GLU A 379 4.72 7.98 -17.85
CA GLU A 379 3.27 8.17 -18.08
C GLU A 379 2.69 9.23 -17.14
N GLN A 380 2.98 9.11 -15.84
CA GLN A 380 2.42 9.98 -14.80
C GLN A 380 2.81 11.45 -14.99
N ALA A 381 3.98 11.74 -15.58
CA ALA A 381 4.44 13.12 -15.83
C ALA A 381 3.56 13.89 -16.84
N ARG A 382 2.75 13.18 -17.62
CA ARG A 382 1.89 13.76 -18.68
C ARG A 382 0.42 13.82 -18.30
N LEU A 383 0.04 13.37 -17.10
CA LEU A 383 -1.35 13.31 -16.69
C LEU A 383 -1.77 14.61 -16.00
N THR A 384 -2.94 15.11 -16.36
CA THR A 384 -3.65 16.07 -15.50
C THR A 384 -4.17 15.35 -14.24
N PRO A 385 -4.47 16.06 -13.14
CA PRO A 385 -5.07 15.43 -11.96
C PRO A 385 -6.33 14.63 -12.27
N ALA A 386 -7.23 15.18 -13.09
CA ALA A 386 -8.46 14.51 -13.49
C ALA A 386 -8.18 13.20 -14.27
N ASP A 387 -7.21 13.21 -15.20
CA ASP A 387 -6.86 12.02 -15.98
C ASP A 387 -6.16 10.95 -15.12
N PHE A 388 -5.34 11.38 -14.14
CA PHE A 388 -4.72 10.47 -13.16
C PHE A 388 -5.79 9.73 -12.34
N TYR A 389 -6.75 10.46 -11.76
CA TYR A 389 -7.80 9.82 -10.95
C TYR A 389 -8.75 8.98 -11.80
N ALA A 390 -9.11 9.41 -13.02
CA ALA A 390 -9.89 8.61 -13.95
C ALA A 390 -9.17 7.30 -14.32
N ARG A 391 -7.85 7.36 -14.57
CA ARG A 391 -7.03 6.18 -14.85
C ARG A 391 -7.02 5.22 -13.67
N MET A 392 -6.82 5.71 -12.45
CA MET A 392 -6.82 4.89 -11.25
C MET A 392 -8.19 4.27 -10.96
N GLU A 393 -9.28 5.03 -11.13
CA GLU A 393 -10.63 4.49 -10.97
C GLU A 393 -10.94 3.39 -11.97
N ARG A 394 -10.52 3.53 -13.23
CA ARG A 394 -10.68 2.47 -14.24
C ARG A 394 -9.91 1.20 -13.87
N LEU A 395 -8.71 1.34 -13.28
CA LEU A 395 -7.92 0.20 -12.82
C LEU A 395 -8.55 -0.51 -11.61
N ILE A 396 -9.12 0.27 -10.68
CA ILE A 396 -9.77 -0.25 -9.47
C ILE A 396 -11.13 -0.88 -9.82
N ASN A 397 -11.88 -0.26 -10.74
CA ASN A 397 -13.24 -0.64 -11.14
C ASN A 397 -13.30 -0.93 -12.66
N PRO A 398 -12.70 -2.03 -13.13
CA PRO A 398 -12.62 -2.33 -14.56
C PRO A 398 -13.97 -2.58 -15.23
N GLN A 399 -15.01 -2.93 -14.45
CA GLN A 399 -16.38 -3.12 -14.94
C GLN A 399 -17.22 -1.84 -14.90
N GLY A 400 -16.64 -0.72 -14.45
CA GLY A 400 -17.33 0.54 -14.22
C GLY A 400 -18.22 0.53 -12.98
N LEU A 401 -18.70 1.70 -12.57
CA LEU A 401 -19.58 1.88 -11.41
C LEU A 401 -20.99 2.30 -11.85
N GLU A 402 -22.01 1.85 -11.15
CA GLU A 402 -23.35 2.43 -11.30
C GLU A 402 -23.31 3.87 -10.79
N PRO A 403 -23.75 4.89 -11.57
CA PRO A 403 -23.65 6.30 -11.18
C PRO A 403 -24.22 6.60 -9.79
N ALA A 404 -25.41 6.05 -9.48
CA ALA A 404 -26.07 6.27 -8.19
C ALA A 404 -25.30 5.61 -7.02
N ALA A 405 -24.68 4.45 -7.26
CA ALA A 405 -23.87 3.77 -6.25
C ALA A 405 -22.54 4.52 -6.01
N ALA A 406 -21.92 5.03 -7.08
CA ALA A 406 -20.74 5.89 -6.96
C ALA A 406 -21.06 7.16 -6.15
N TYR A 407 -22.19 7.82 -6.46
CA TYR A 407 -22.67 8.96 -5.70
C TYR A 407 -22.87 8.64 -4.21
N GLN A 408 -23.58 7.55 -3.89
CA GLN A 408 -23.85 7.18 -2.51
C GLN A 408 -22.57 6.86 -1.75
N ALA A 409 -21.63 6.14 -2.35
CA ALA A 409 -20.34 5.84 -1.71
C ALA A 409 -19.50 7.09 -1.46
N THR A 410 -19.47 8.04 -2.39
CA THR A 410 -18.80 9.34 -2.21
C THR A 410 -19.47 10.19 -1.13
N LEU A 411 -20.81 10.17 -1.06
CA LEU A 411 -21.57 10.87 -0.03
C LEU A 411 -21.29 10.27 1.36
N ASP A 412 -21.33 8.95 1.50
CA ASP A 412 -21.07 8.26 2.77
C ASP A 412 -19.66 8.58 3.28
N ALA A 413 -18.67 8.56 2.38
CA ALA A 413 -17.29 8.93 2.72
C ALA A 413 -17.17 10.40 3.15
N LEU A 414 -17.87 11.32 2.48
CA LEU A 414 -17.90 12.73 2.89
C LEU A 414 -18.53 12.90 4.29
N MET A 415 -19.63 12.20 4.57
CA MET A 415 -20.29 12.26 5.87
C MET A 415 -19.39 11.73 6.99
N GLU A 416 -18.67 10.63 6.76
CA GLU A 416 -17.67 10.12 7.71
C GLU A 416 -16.56 11.14 8.00
N GLN A 417 -16.07 11.86 6.97
CA GLN A 417 -15.08 12.93 7.16
C GLN A 417 -15.65 14.11 7.95
N LEU A 418 -16.91 14.48 7.71
CA LEU A 418 -17.60 15.52 8.46
C LEU A 418 -17.76 15.14 9.94
N GLU A 419 -18.17 13.91 10.24
CA GLU A 419 -18.27 13.40 11.61
C GLU A 419 -16.90 13.38 12.32
N THR A 420 -15.86 12.88 11.65
CA THR A 420 -14.48 12.90 12.19
C THR A 420 -14.02 14.33 12.50
N ARG A 421 -14.46 15.31 11.70
CA ARG A 421 -14.15 16.72 11.93
C ARG A 421 -14.91 17.27 13.13
N VAL A 422 -16.15 16.85 13.39
CA VAL A 422 -16.88 17.22 14.63
C VAL A 422 -16.05 16.88 15.85
N ASP A 423 -15.53 15.65 15.92
CA ASP A 423 -14.68 15.22 17.03
C ASP A 423 -13.38 16.03 17.14
N SER A 424 -12.74 16.31 16.00
CA SER A 424 -11.48 17.07 15.95
C SER A 424 -11.66 18.51 16.44
N VAL A 425 -12.75 19.17 16.04
CA VAL A 425 -13.08 20.51 16.50
C VAL A 425 -13.47 20.49 17.98
N ALA A 426 -14.28 19.52 18.41
CA ALA A 426 -14.68 19.35 19.81
C ALA A 426 -13.49 19.14 20.76
N LYS A 427 -12.46 18.38 20.33
CA LYS A 427 -11.20 18.23 21.07
C LYS A 427 -10.49 19.57 21.26
N GLY A 428 -10.38 20.37 20.19
CA GLY A 428 -9.82 21.71 20.27
C GLY A 428 -10.62 22.62 21.22
N GLU A 429 -11.95 22.58 21.18
CA GLU A 429 -12.79 23.35 22.11
C GLU A 429 -12.63 22.90 23.57
N ALA A 430 -12.51 21.59 23.81
CA ALA A 430 -12.25 21.06 25.15
C ALA A 430 -10.91 21.58 25.70
N TYR A 431 -9.87 21.60 24.87
CA TYR A 431 -8.57 22.17 25.25
C TYR A 431 -8.67 23.66 25.58
N MET A 432 -9.33 24.46 24.72
CA MET A 432 -9.47 25.89 24.94
C MET A 432 -10.31 26.24 26.19
N ARG A 433 -11.30 25.41 26.54
CA ARG A 433 -12.05 25.55 27.80
C ARG A 433 -11.19 25.21 29.03
N ALA A 434 -10.34 24.19 28.94
CA ALA A 434 -9.43 23.81 30.02
C ALA A 434 -8.28 24.82 30.21
N HIS A 435 -7.94 25.60 29.18
CA HIS A 435 -6.84 26.56 29.18
C HIS A 435 -7.31 27.98 28.82
N PRO A 436 -8.17 28.61 29.65
CA PRO A 436 -8.75 29.91 29.35
C PRO A 436 -7.65 30.98 29.15
N GLY A 437 -7.82 31.85 28.16
CA GLY A 437 -6.88 32.93 27.84
C GLY A 437 -5.64 32.49 27.06
N THR A 438 -5.47 31.19 26.80
CA THR A 438 -4.37 30.69 25.96
C THR A 438 -4.62 31.05 24.50
N THR A 439 -3.56 31.46 23.82
CA THR A 439 -3.54 31.63 22.36
C THR A 439 -2.54 30.65 21.79
N ILE A 440 -3.00 29.76 20.91
CA ILE A 440 -2.13 28.82 20.21
C ILE A 440 -1.47 29.59 19.04
N PRO A 441 -0.13 29.71 18.99
CA PRO A 441 0.53 30.40 17.90
C PRO A 441 0.33 29.64 16.57
N MET A 442 -0.14 30.34 15.54
CA MET A 442 -0.23 29.80 14.19
C MET A 442 1.17 29.78 13.54
N PRO A 443 1.64 28.64 13.00
CA PRO A 443 2.85 28.57 12.19
C PRO A 443 2.75 29.44 10.92
N SER A 444 3.88 29.70 10.28
CA SER A 444 3.93 30.47 9.02
C SER A 444 4.15 29.57 7.81
N GLY A 445 3.51 29.92 6.70
CA GLY A 445 3.70 29.26 5.43
C GLY A 445 3.22 27.80 5.43
N PRO A 446 3.91 26.90 4.70
CA PRO A 446 3.59 25.47 4.66
C PRO A 446 3.60 24.77 6.04
N ALA A 447 4.30 25.35 7.03
CA ALA A 447 4.42 24.75 8.36
C ALA A 447 3.09 24.58 9.11
N ILE A 448 2.01 25.22 8.65
CA ILE A 448 0.67 24.98 9.22
C ILE A 448 0.21 23.52 9.06
N PHE A 449 0.80 22.76 8.12
CA PHE A 449 0.48 21.35 7.86
C PHE A 449 1.49 20.36 8.47
N GLU A 450 2.56 20.84 9.13
CA GLU A 450 3.79 20.04 9.36
C GLU A 450 4.40 20.27 10.75
N THR A 451 3.65 20.86 11.68
CA THR A 451 4.19 21.25 12.98
C THR A 451 3.91 20.18 14.04
N THR A 452 4.34 20.44 15.27
CA THR A 452 4.07 19.61 16.44
C THR A 452 3.51 20.47 17.57
N GLY A 453 2.99 19.82 18.61
CA GLY A 453 2.43 20.50 19.78
C GLY A 453 1.02 21.05 19.54
N PRO A 454 0.57 22.05 20.33
CA PRO A 454 -0.85 22.40 20.40
C PRO A 454 -1.51 22.81 19.07
N TRP A 455 -0.75 23.35 18.11
CA TRP A 455 -1.30 23.61 16.77
C TRP A 455 -1.63 22.30 16.05
N GLU A 456 -0.71 21.34 16.04
CA GLU A 456 -0.94 20.03 15.42
C GLU A 456 -2.08 19.27 16.11
N ASP A 457 -2.15 19.36 17.43
CA ASP A 457 -3.14 18.64 18.24
C ASP A 457 -4.58 19.17 18.06
N PHE A 458 -4.75 20.50 17.87
CA PHE A 458 -6.06 21.15 17.98
C PHE A 458 -6.50 21.95 16.74
N ALA A 459 -5.57 22.32 15.85
CA ALA A 459 -5.91 22.88 14.54
C ALA A 459 -6.32 21.77 13.56
N THR A 460 -6.97 22.14 12.45
CA THR A 460 -7.44 21.16 11.46
C THR A 460 -7.07 21.44 10.00
N PRO A 461 -5.95 22.13 9.65
CA PRO A 461 -5.72 22.55 8.25
C PRO A 461 -5.64 21.37 7.28
N SER A 462 -4.95 20.28 7.64
CA SER A 462 -4.91 19.06 6.82
C SER A 462 -6.28 18.42 6.64
N ARG A 463 -7.13 18.41 7.69
CA ARG A 463 -8.46 17.80 7.66
C ARG A 463 -9.45 18.66 6.87
N ASP A 464 -9.40 19.98 7.06
CA ASP A 464 -10.25 20.94 6.37
C ASP A 464 -9.95 20.96 4.87
N MET A 465 -8.68 20.85 4.47
CA MET A 465 -8.30 20.66 3.07
C MET A 465 -8.93 19.38 2.47
N ARG A 466 -8.86 18.24 3.18
CA ARG A 466 -9.47 16.98 2.73
C ARG A 466 -11.00 17.07 2.65
N LEU A 467 -11.62 17.79 3.59
CA LEU A 467 -13.05 18.03 3.58
C LEU A 467 -13.46 18.85 2.34
N LEU A 468 -12.73 19.92 2.02
CA LEU A 468 -12.98 20.73 0.83
C LEU A 468 -12.80 19.91 -0.46
N ILE A 469 -11.79 19.03 -0.52
CA ILE A 469 -11.62 18.06 -1.61
C ILE A 469 -12.85 17.16 -1.71
N ALA A 470 -13.29 16.54 -0.62
CA ALA A 470 -14.44 15.64 -0.63
C ALA A 470 -15.74 16.34 -1.08
N LEU A 471 -15.95 17.60 -0.65
CA LEU A 471 -17.06 18.43 -1.11
C LEU A 471 -16.98 18.72 -2.62
N ASN A 472 -15.78 18.97 -3.15
CA ASN A 472 -15.53 19.17 -4.58
C ASN A 472 -15.78 17.90 -5.39
N VAL A 473 -15.28 16.76 -4.93
CA VAL A 473 -15.45 15.46 -5.60
C VAL A 473 -16.92 15.08 -5.71
N LEU A 474 -17.68 15.19 -4.60
CA LEU A 474 -19.10 14.86 -4.62
C LEU A 474 -19.90 15.78 -5.56
N ALA A 475 -19.65 17.09 -5.49
CA ALA A 475 -20.35 18.06 -6.36
C ALA A 475 -19.93 17.96 -7.83
N GLY A 476 -18.69 17.54 -8.10
CA GLY A 476 -18.15 17.39 -9.45
C GLY A 476 -18.50 16.06 -10.13
N LEU A 477 -19.12 15.12 -9.43
CA LEU A 477 -19.44 13.79 -9.96
C LEU A 477 -20.26 13.81 -11.27
N PRO A 478 -21.28 14.69 -11.45
CA PRO A 478 -21.98 14.81 -12.73
C PRO A 478 -21.06 15.15 -13.90
N GLU A 479 -20.13 16.08 -13.70
CA GLU A 479 -19.17 16.46 -14.74
C GLU A 479 -18.16 15.34 -15.02
N ARG A 480 -17.77 14.61 -13.97
CA ARG A 480 -16.94 13.41 -14.12
C ARG A 480 -17.61 12.36 -14.99
N ILE A 481 -18.92 12.13 -14.83
CA ILE A 481 -19.70 11.21 -15.68
C ILE A 481 -19.70 11.69 -17.15
N ARG A 482 -19.87 13.00 -17.39
CA ARG A 482 -19.85 13.55 -18.75
C ARG A 482 -18.49 13.39 -19.41
N ARG A 483 -17.41 13.65 -18.67
CA ARG A 483 -16.04 13.65 -19.19
C ARG A 483 -15.44 12.24 -19.32
N TYR A 484 -15.78 11.33 -18.40
CA TYR A 484 -15.23 9.98 -18.34
C TYR A 484 -16.36 8.91 -18.26
N PRO A 485 -17.24 8.82 -19.27
CA PRO A 485 -18.40 7.94 -19.23
C PRO A 485 -18.02 6.45 -19.10
N ASP A 486 -16.84 6.04 -19.59
CA ASP A 486 -16.34 4.66 -19.53
C ASP A 486 -16.01 4.17 -18.09
N LEU A 487 -16.02 5.08 -17.11
CA LEU A 487 -15.92 4.72 -15.70
C LEU A 487 -17.26 4.22 -15.12
N TYR A 488 -18.35 4.37 -15.87
CA TYR A 488 -19.71 4.14 -15.38
C TYR A 488 -20.49 3.15 -16.22
N VAL A 489 -21.40 2.42 -15.56
CA VAL A 489 -22.36 1.54 -16.21
C VAL A 489 -23.62 2.34 -16.51
N LEU A 490 -23.74 2.89 -17.73
CA LEU A 490 -24.84 3.80 -18.12
C LEU A 490 -26.10 3.09 -18.66
N ARG A 491 -26.04 1.79 -18.94
CA ARG A 491 -27.20 0.97 -19.36
C ARG A 491 -28.01 1.55 -20.55
N GLY A 492 -27.34 2.23 -21.48
CA GLY A 492 -27.95 2.85 -22.66
C GLY A 492 -28.38 4.31 -22.47
N GLU A 493 -28.29 4.86 -21.27
CA GLU A 493 -28.50 6.29 -21.00
C GLU A 493 -27.33 7.12 -21.56
N ARG A 494 -27.62 8.33 -22.07
CA ARG A 494 -26.56 9.25 -22.51
C ARG A 494 -25.83 9.80 -21.28
N PRO A 495 -24.50 10.03 -21.34
CA PRO A 495 -23.74 10.57 -20.19
C PRO A 495 -24.34 11.84 -19.58
N ALA A 496 -24.89 12.74 -20.43
CA ALA A 496 -25.54 13.96 -19.97
C ALA A 496 -26.85 13.71 -19.18
N GLU A 497 -27.61 12.68 -19.54
CA GLU A 497 -28.85 12.30 -18.84
C GLU A 497 -28.52 11.68 -17.49
N ALA A 498 -27.54 10.76 -17.45
CA ALA A 498 -27.07 10.13 -16.22
C ALA A 498 -26.52 11.18 -15.24
N ALA A 499 -25.70 12.12 -15.74
CA ALA A 499 -25.20 13.25 -14.97
C ALA A 499 -26.34 14.10 -14.38
N ALA A 500 -27.36 14.45 -15.19
CA ALA A 500 -28.54 15.17 -14.72
C ALA A 500 -29.34 14.38 -13.67
N GLY A 501 -29.35 13.05 -13.78
CA GLY A 501 -29.90 12.15 -12.76
C GLY A 501 -29.19 12.29 -11.42
N ILE A 502 -27.85 12.31 -11.44
CA ILE A 502 -27.04 12.53 -10.24
C ILE A 502 -27.20 13.93 -9.67
N GLU A 503 -27.35 14.97 -10.50
CA GLU A 503 -27.63 16.34 -10.03
C GLU A 503 -28.96 16.40 -9.26
N ARG A 504 -30.02 15.77 -9.77
CA ARG A 504 -31.32 15.68 -9.07
C ARG A 504 -31.21 14.88 -7.77
N LEU A 505 -30.50 13.75 -7.80
CA LEU A 505 -30.25 12.95 -6.61
C LEU A 505 -29.50 13.76 -5.55
N HIS A 506 -28.44 14.48 -5.95
CA HIS A 506 -27.66 15.33 -5.06
C HIS A 506 -28.52 16.41 -4.41
N ALA A 507 -29.27 17.16 -5.22
CA ALA A 507 -30.16 18.20 -4.73
C ALA A 507 -31.18 17.68 -3.70
N GLY A 508 -31.73 16.47 -3.90
CA GLY A 508 -32.66 15.84 -2.96
C GLY A 508 -32.02 15.33 -1.67
N ARG A 509 -30.69 15.11 -1.64
CA ARG A 509 -29.97 14.62 -0.46
C ARG A 509 -29.41 15.73 0.43
N LEU A 510 -29.21 16.94 -0.09
CA LEU A 510 -28.56 18.05 0.62
C LEU A 510 -29.20 18.38 1.99
N ASP A 511 -30.53 18.31 2.08
CA ASP A 511 -31.26 18.62 3.32
C ASP A 511 -31.50 17.40 4.22
N GLN A 512 -31.30 16.19 3.67
CA GLN A 512 -31.48 14.92 4.39
C GLN A 512 -30.24 14.53 5.19
N GLN A 513 -29.06 14.99 4.76
CA GLN A 513 -27.78 14.70 5.38
C GLN A 513 -27.36 15.87 6.26
N PHE A 514 -26.87 15.58 7.45
CA PHE A 514 -26.50 16.61 8.42
C PHE A 514 -25.48 16.07 9.42
N VAL A 515 -24.72 16.98 10.01
CA VAL A 515 -23.96 16.74 11.24
C VAL A 515 -24.50 17.63 12.35
N THR A 516 -24.18 17.28 13.59
CA THR A 516 -24.52 18.10 14.76
C THR A 516 -23.25 18.44 15.50
N TYR A 517 -23.08 19.70 15.90
CA TYR A 517 -21.96 20.15 16.72
C TYR A 517 -22.46 20.95 17.92
N THR A 518 -21.65 21.03 18.98
CA THR A 518 -21.97 21.84 20.16
C THR A 518 -21.43 23.26 19.98
N ARG A 519 -22.32 24.26 20.07
CA ARG A 519 -22.01 25.69 20.00
C ARG A 519 -21.24 26.17 21.23
N SER A 520 -20.70 27.38 21.14
CA SER A 520 -19.97 28.06 22.22
C SER A 520 -20.83 28.26 23.49
N ASP A 521 -22.16 28.35 23.35
CA ASP A 521 -23.11 28.45 24.47
C ASP A 521 -23.58 27.09 25.00
N GLY A 522 -23.08 25.98 24.45
CA GLY A 522 -23.44 24.62 24.83
C GLY A 522 -24.67 24.06 24.10
N ALA A 523 -25.38 24.86 23.31
CA ALA A 523 -26.50 24.36 22.52
C ALA A 523 -26.03 23.48 21.36
N LEU A 524 -26.86 22.51 20.95
CA LEU A 524 -26.58 21.70 19.76
C LEU A 524 -27.04 22.46 18.51
N GLU A 525 -26.16 22.55 17.51
CA GLU A 525 -26.46 23.10 16.19
C GLU A 525 -26.44 21.97 15.16
N ARG A 526 -27.49 21.90 14.36
CA ARG A 526 -27.58 20.96 13.24
C ARG A 526 -27.23 21.67 11.95
N LEU A 527 -26.18 21.21 11.25
CA LEU A 527 -25.80 21.70 9.93
C LEU A 527 -26.15 20.67 8.88
N SER A 528 -27.05 21.02 7.96
CA SER A 528 -27.30 20.21 6.78
C SER A 528 -26.12 20.24 5.83
N LEU A 529 -26.05 19.26 4.92
CA LEU A 529 -25.06 19.29 3.85
C LEU A 529 -25.25 20.53 2.96
N ARG A 530 -26.48 21.01 2.76
CA ARG A 530 -26.75 22.31 2.10
C ARG A 530 -26.03 23.45 2.79
N ASP A 531 -26.15 23.55 4.11
CA ASP A 531 -25.51 24.62 4.89
C ASP A 531 -23.99 24.54 4.77
N ILE A 532 -23.43 23.33 4.82
CA ILE A 532 -21.99 23.08 4.68
C ILE A 532 -21.49 23.54 3.30
N TYR A 533 -22.22 23.25 2.23
CA TYR A 533 -21.88 23.76 0.90
C TYR A 533 -21.96 25.29 0.83
N ALA A 534 -22.99 25.90 1.41
CA ALA A 534 -23.12 27.36 1.47
C ALA A 534 -21.98 28.02 2.26
N ARG A 535 -21.47 27.33 3.28
CA ARG A 535 -20.36 27.78 4.15
C ARG A 535 -18.97 27.44 3.63
N ARG A 536 -18.85 26.87 2.43
CA ARG A 536 -17.55 26.43 1.87
C ARG A 536 -16.48 27.52 1.93
N ALA A 537 -16.83 28.73 1.54
CA ALA A 537 -15.95 29.89 1.60
C ALA A 537 -15.44 30.18 3.03
N GLY A 538 -16.27 29.98 4.05
CA GLY A 538 -15.88 30.08 5.45
C GLY A 538 -14.96 28.94 5.90
N LEU A 539 -15.21 27.72 5.41
CA LEU A 539 -14.40 26.53 5.72
C LEU A 539 -12.96 26.62 5.22
N GLU A 540 -12.68 27.43 4.19
CA GLU A 540 -11.32 27.69 3.68
C GLU A 540 -10.39 28.34 4.72
N VAL A 541 -10.93 28.90 5.80
CA VAL A 541 -10.18 29.56 6.88
C VAL A 541 -10.64 29.12 8.28
N ALA A 542 -11.32 27.97 8.39
CA ALA A 542 -11.98 27.50 9.61
C ALA A 542 -11.12 26.60 10.52
N TYR A 543 -9.84 26.43 10.20
CA TYR A 543 -8.98 25.44 10.83
C TYR A 543 -8.29 25.90 12.12
N ASN A 544 -8.38 27.17 12.47
CA ASN A 544 -7.63 27.75 13.59
C ASN A 544 -8.34 27.50 14.94
N PRO A 545 -7.69 26.87 15.93
CA PRO A 545 -8.32 26.54 17.22
C PRO A 545 -8.63 27.78 18.07
N ASN A 546 -8.02 28.93 17.76
CA ASN A 546 -8.32 30.17 18.46
C ASN A 546 -9.66 30.78 18.04
N ASP A 547 -10.23 30.40 16.89
CA ASP A 547 -11.61 30.78 16.56
C ASP A 547 -12.64 29.99 17.37
N CYS A 548 -13.81 30.57 17.61
CA CYS A 548 -14.96 29.88 18.18
C CYS A 548 -15.41 28.73 17.28
N VAL A 549 -16.09 27.75 17.86
CA VAL A 549 -16.58 26.56 17.15
C VAL A 549 -17.46 26.88 15.95
N GLU A 550 -18.26 27.95 16.02
CA GLU A 550 -19.14 28.36 14.93
C GLU A 550 -18.33 28.81 13.70
N ARG A 551 -17.31 29.65 13.90
CA ARG A 551 -16.38 30.05 12.83
C ARG A 551 -15.57 28.87 12.32
N ARG A 552 -15.22 27.93 13.20
CA ARG A 552 -14.61 26.66 12.81
C ARG A 552 -15.57 25.77 12.02
N TRP A 553 -16.86 26.08 11.94
CA TRP A 553 -17.83 25.48 11.02
C TRP A 553 -18.29 26.44 9.91
N GLY A 554 -17.46 27.45 9.61
CA GLY A 554 -17.68 28.38 8.51
C GLY A 554 -18.81 29.39 8.75
N ALA A 555 -19.28 29.55 9.99
CA ALA A 555 -20.24 30.60 10.34
C ALA A 555 -19.64 31.99 10.09
N ALA A 556 -20.47 32.88 9.58
CA ALA A 556 -20.17 34.29 9.32
C ALA A 556 -21.21 35.17 10.05
N PRO A 557 -20.98 36.48 10.20
CA PRO A 557 -21.89 37.35 10.97
C PRO A 557 -23.37 37.33 10.56
N ASP A 558 -23.65 36.91 9.33
CA ASP A 558 -24.97 36.75 8.74
C ASP A 558 -25.61 35.37 8.97
N THR A 559 -24.90 34.40 9.55
CA THR A 559 -25.45 33.09 9.90
C THR A 559 -26.05 33.09 11.30
N ALA A 560 -27.18 32.39 11.49
CA ALA A 560 -27.95 32.42 12.73
C ALA A 560 -27.16 31.90 13.96
N ASP A 561 -26.28 30.92 13.75
CA ASP A 561 -25.45 30.33 14.80
C ASP A 561 -24.30 31.24 15.26
N TYR A 562 -23.86 32.20 14.44
CA TYR A 562 -22.72 33.07 14.76
C TYR A 562 -22.92 33.89 16.04
N VAL A 563 -24.16 34.15 16.46
CA VAL A 563 -24.49 34.92 17.66
C VAL A 563 -23.86 34.37 18.95
N SER A 564 -23.59 33.07 19.03
CA SER A 564 -22.94 32.45 20.19
C SER A 564 -21.42 32.53 20.14
N CYS A 565 -20.81 32.93 19.02
CA CYS A 565 -19.36 33.00 18.87
C CYS A 565 -18.75 34.04 19.84
N ARG A 566 -17.95 33.58 20.81
CA ARG A 566 -17.28 34.44 21.81
C ARG A 566 -15.77 34.56 21.63
N ARG A 567 -15.17 33.82 20.69
CA ARG A 567 -13.72 33.71 20.53
C ARG A 567 -13.33 33.89 19.06
N GLN A 568 -12.24 34.60 18.81
CA GLN A 568 -11.67 34.76 17.48
C GLN A 568 -10.16 34.59 17.52
N ALA A 569 -9.60 34.04 16.45
CA ALA A 569 -8.17 34.01 16.26
C ALA A 569 -7.59 35.44 16.24
N PRO A 570 -6.35 35.66 16.74
CA PRO A 570 -5.69 36.96 16.69
C PRO A 570 -5.66 37.58 15.28
N ALA A 571 -5.62 38.91 15.20
CA ALA A 571 -5.75 39.63 13.93
C ALA A 571 -4.66 39.25 12.90
N ASP A 572 -3.42 39.03 13.36
CA ASP A 572 -2.30 38.58 12.52
C ASP A 572 -2.53 37.16 11.98
N GLN A 573 -3.08 36.25 12.79
CA GLN A 573 -3.40 34.89 12.36
C GLN A 573 -4.54 34.90 11.34
N ARG A 574 -5.57 35.72 11.55
CA ARG A 574 -6.67 35.89 10.58
C ARG A 574 -6.16 36.44 9.25
N ALA A 575 -5.26 37.43 9.28
CA ALA A 575 -4.65 37.97 8.06
C ALA A 575 -3.88 36.87 7.30
N ARG A 576 -3.07 36.07 8.01
CA ARG A 576 -2.36 34.92 7.41
C ARG A 576 -3.30 33.87 6.84
N MET A 577 -4.40 33.55 7.52
CA MET A 577 -5.39 32.62 6.97
C MET A 577 -6.01 33.14 5.68
N GLN A 578 -6.25 34.45 5.54
CA GLN A 578 -6.72 35.03 4.27
C GLN A 578 -5.64 34.95 3.18
N GLU A 579 -4.37 35.17 3.52
CA GLU A 579 -3.25 34.97 2.60
C GLU A 579 -3.16 33.51 2.11
N TYR A 580 -3.45 32.55 3.00
CA TYR A 580 -3.36 31.11 2.71
C TYR A 580 -4.64 30.52 2.11
N ARG A 581 -5.73 31.30 2.10
CA ARG A 581 -7.03 30.89 1.57
C ARG A 581 -6.99 30.29 0.16
N PRO A 582 -6.19 30.80 -0.80
CA PRO A 582 -6.08 30.18 -2.13
C PRO A 582 -5.69 28.71 -2.08
N TRP A 583 -4.87 28.29 -1.10
CA TRP A 583 -4.49 26.88 -0.95
C TRP A 583 -5.71 26.00 -0.69
N PHE A 584 -6.63 26.46 0.14
CA PHE A 584 -7.85 25.73 0.50
C PHE A 584 -8.91 25.85 -0.60
N HIS A 585 -9.02 27.02 -1.23
CA HIS A 585 -9.93 27.27 -2.34
C HIS A 585 -9.62 26.35 -3.54
N GLU A 586 -8.35 26.26 -3.92
CA GLU A 586 -7.86 25.42 -5.00
C GLU A 586 -7.68 23.95 -4.59
N ALA A 587 -7.91 23.63 -3.31
CA ALA A 587 -7.61 22.33 -2.73
C ALA A 587 -6.16 21.87 -2.97
N ARG A 588 -5.23 22.83 -2.98
CA ARG A 588 -3.83 22.68 -3.36
C ARG A 588 -2.95 23.16 -2.22
N ARG A 589 -2.22 22.25 -1.58
CA ARG A 589 -1.23 22.66 -0.55
C ARG A 589 -0.12 23.51 -1.18
N PRO A 590 0.50 24.41 -0.41
CA PRO A 590 1.67 25.11 -0.89
C PRO A 590 2.81 24.10 -1.10
N PRO A 591 3.64 24.30 -2.14
CA PRO A 591 4.83 23.48 -2.29
C PRO A 591 5.83 23.73 -1.15
N ARG A 592 6.59 22.69 -0.80
CA ARG A 592 7.64 22.72 0.23
C ARG A 592 8.94 23.33 -0.28
#